data_AF-A0A2U9B519-F1
#
_entry.id   AF-A0A2U9B519-F1
#
_cell.length_a   1.000
_cell.length_b   1.000
_cell.length_c   1.000
_cell.angle_alpha   90.00
_cell.angle_beta   90.00
_cell.angle_gamma   90.00
#
_symmetry.space_group_name_H-M   'P 1'
#
loop_
_entity.id
_entity.type
_entity.pdbx_description
1 polymer ?
#
loop_
_entity_poly.entity_id
_entity_poly.type
_entity_poly.pdbx_seq_one_letter_code
_entity_poly.pdbx_strand_id
1 'polypeptide(L)'
;MQQCEPGRGPFSGHGCGNLQRLEPWQLVYYLERINFTTPFGDQVSFDENGDALPIYDIMNWLWLPDGRTEVQNVGEVKKSASKGEELTLDEDKIFWNFESKQVTTDFSDYYLLDNAV
;
A
#
# COMPACT_ATOMS: atom_id res chain seq x y z
N MET A 1 -18.40 3.75 -0.11
CA MET A 1 -18.99 2.42 0.11
C MET A 1 -20.33 2.36 -0.58
N GLN A 2 -20.53 1.46 -1.54
CA GLN A 2 -21.85 1.25 -2.10
C GLN A 2 -22.74 0.62 -1.03
N GLN A 3 -23.81 1.31 -0.67
CA GLN A 3 -24.80 0.78 0.27
C GLN A 3 -25.78 -0.10 -0.51
N CYS A 4 -26.15 -1.24 0.07
CA CYS A 4 -27.13 -2.12 -0.54
C CYS A 4 -28.52 -1.45 -0.51
N GLU A 5 -29.18 -1.37 -1.66
CA GLU A 5 -30.54 -0.84 -1.78
C GLU A 5 -31.58 -1.96 -1.59
N PRO A 6 -32.60 -1.78 -0.73
CA PRO A 6 -33.67 -2.74 -0.56
C PRO A 6 -34.36 -3.08 -1.90
N GLY A 7 -34.54 -4.38 -2.18
CA GLY A 7 -35.14 -4.84 -3.44
C GLY A 7 -34.16 -4.90 -4.63
N ARG A 8 -32.90 -4.53 -4.41
CA ARG A 8 -31.79 -4.68 -5.38
C ARG A 8 -30.59 -5.41 -4.78
N GLY A 9 -30.80 -6.03 -3.61
CA GLY A 9 -29.75 -6.75 -2.92
C GLY A 9 -29.41 -8.07 -3.61
N PRO A 10 -28.22 -8.61 -3.33
CA PRO A 10 -27.69 -9.78 -4.01
C PRO A 10 -28.26 -11.12 -3.52
N PHE A 11 -29.02 -11.10 -2.42
CA PHE A 11 -29.52 -12.32 -1.77
C PHE A 11 -30.97 -12.63 -2.16
N SER A 12 -31.49 -13.75 -1.66
CA SER A 12 -32.85 -14.22 -1.95
C SER A 12 -33.90 -13.13 -1.74
N GLY A 13 -34.84 -13.02 -2.68
CA GLY A 13 -35.86 -11.97 -2.67
C GLY A 13 -35.33 -10.56 -2.92
N HIS A 14 -34.14 -10.43 -3.53
CA HIS A 14 -33.43 -9.17 -3.72
C HIS A 14 -33.14 -8.43 -2.41
N GLY A 15 -32.90 -9.21 -1.36
CA GLY A 15 -32.64 -8.72 -0.01
C GLY A 15 -31.19 -8.29 0.20
N CYS A 16 -30.99 -7.35 1.11
CA CYS A 16 -29.68 -6.97 1.63
C CYS A 16 -29.33 -7.81 2.87
N GLY A 17 -28.03 -7.98 3.12
CA GLY A 17 -27.57 -8.60 4.36
C GLY A 17 -27.98 -7.78 5.57
N ASN A 18 -28.42 -8.44 6.63
CA ASN A 18 -28.73 -7.78 7.89
C ASN A 18 -27.45 -7.73 8.74
N LEU A 19 -26.94 -6.53 9.06
CA LEU A 19 -25.70 -6.37 9.82
C LEU A 19 -25.71 -7.06 11.20
N GLN A 20 -26.87 -7.26 11.83
CA GLN A 20 -26.99 -7.97 13.11
C GLN A 20 -27.05 -9.49 12.97
N ARG A 21 -27.36 -9.99 11.77
CA ARG A 21 -27.57 -11.42 11.47
C ARG A 21 -26.81 -11.85 10.21
N LEU A 22 -25.69 -11.19 9.95
CA LEU A 22 -24.92 -11.42 8.74
C LEU A 22 -24.22 -12.77 8.86
N GLU A 23 -24.49 -13.68 7.93
CA GLU A 23 -23.76 -14.94 7.90
C GLU A 23 -22.38 -14.74 7.27
N PRO A 24 -21.34 -15.50 7.68
CA PRO A 24 -19.97 -15.30 7.17
C PRO A 24 -19.86 -15.30 5.64
N TRP A 25 -20.61 -16.15 4.94
CA TRP A 25 -20.59 -16.20 3.48
C TRP A 25 -21.23 -14.97 2.81
N GLN A 26 -22.19 -14.31 3.48
CA GLN A 26 -22.78 -13.06 3.01
C GLN A 26 -21.77 -11.91 3.14
N LEU A 27 -20.95 -11.93 4.19
CA LEU A 27 -19.86 -10.97 4.35
C LEU A 27 -18.82 -11.11 3.24
N VAL A 28 -18.42 -12.34 2.93
CA VAL A 28 -17.47 -12.64 1.84
C VAL A 28 -17.97 -12.08 0.51
N TYR A 29 -19.27 -12.25 0.19
CA TYR A 29 -19.86 -11.68 -1.02
C TYR A 29 -19.64 -10.16 -1.15
N TYR A 30 -19.78 -9.42 -0.05
CA TYR A 30 -19.54 -7.98 -0.03
C TYR A 30 -18.06 -7.63 -0.10
N LEU A 31 -17.20 -8.39 0.60
CA LEU A 31 -15.75 -8.19 0.59
C LEU A 31 -15.17 -8.35 -0.82
N GLU A 32 -15.58 -9.37 -1.56
CA GLU A 32 -15.18 -9.58 -2.96
C GLU A 32 -15.52 -8.40 -3.89
N ARG A 33 -16.43 -7.52 -3.50
CA ARG A 33 -16.97 -6.43 -4.33
C ARG A 33 -16.64 -5.05 -3.78
N ILE A 34 -15.78 -4.95 -2.77
CA ILE A 34 -15.38 -3.64 -2.27
C ILE A 34 -14.55 -2.92 -3.33
N ASN A 35 -14.93 -1.66 -3.57
CA ASN A 35 -14.16 -0.72 -4.35
C ASN A 35 -14.47 0.66 -3.79
N PHE A 36 -13.55 1.19 -2.99
CA PHE A 36 -13.70 2.52 -2.39
C PHE A 36 -12.35 3.20 -2.25
N THR A 37 -12.38 4.52 -2.11
CA THR A 37 -11.20 5.33 -1.82
C THR A 37 -11.20 5.72 -0.36
N THR A 38 -10.06 5.58 0.33
CA THR A 38 -9.88 6.03 1.71
C THR A 38 -9.92 7.57 1.78
N PRO A 39 -10.14 8.18 2.96
CA PRO A 39 -10.00 9.63 3.13
C PRO A 39 -8.62 10.18 2.75
N PHE A 40 -7.60 9.32 2.72
CA PHE A 40 -6.23 9.67 2.35
C PHE A 40 -5.96 9.56 0.83
N GLY A 41 -6.93 9.06 0.06
CA GLY A 41 -6.84 8.97 -1.41
C GLY A 41 -6.49 7.58 -1.94
N ASP A 42 -6.30 6.58 -1.08
CA ASP A 42 -5.91 5.23 -1.50
C ASP A 42 -7.12 4.43 -1.97
N GLN A 43 -6.99 3.75 -3.11
CA GLN A 43 -8.02 2.84 -3.60
C GLN A 43 -7.90 1.46 -2.94
N VAL A 44 -8.99 0.98 -2.37
CA VAL A 44 -9.09 -0.33 -1.73
C VAL A 44 -10.02 -1.22 -2.53
N SER A 45 -9.47 -2.32 -3.06
CA SER A 45 -10.18 -3.40 -3.74
C SER A 45 -9.37 -4.69 -3.70
N PHE A 46 -10.03 -5.81 -3.94
CA PHE A 46 -9.41 -7.12 -4.08
C PHE A 46 -9.47 -7.61 -5.54
N ASP A 47 -8.50 -8.43 -5.95
CA ASP A 47 -8.55 -9.12 -7.23
C ASP A 47 -9.40 -10.40 -7.16
N GLU A 48 -9.47 -11.15 -8.26
CA GLU A 48 -10.27 -12.37 -8.37
C GLU A 48 -9.84 -13.48 -7.40
N ASN A 49 -8.61 -13.44 -6.87
CA ASN A 49 -8.10 -14.38 -5.88
C ASN A 49 -8.32 -13.91 -4.43
N GLY A 50 -8.83 -12.69 -4.25
CA GLY A 50 -8.99 -12.05 -2.95
C GLY A 50 -7.74 -11.32 -2.47
N ASP A 51 -6.73 -11.13 -3.33
CA ASP A 51 -5.51 -10.40 -2.96
C ASP A 51 -5.77 -8.89 -3.02
N ALA A 52 -5.30 -8.17 -2.00
CA ALA A 52 -5.41 -6.71 -1.99
C ALA A 52 -4.49 -6.10 -3.05
N LEU A 53 -4.92 -4.99 -3.67
CA LEU A 53 -4.02 -4.22 -4.52
C LEU A 53 -2.79 -3.75 -3.71
N PRO A 54 -1.55 -4.01 -4.18
CA PRO A 54 -0.36 -3.60 -3.46
C PRO A 54 -0.23 -2.08 -3.48
N ILE A 55 -0.21 -1.51 -2.28
CA ILE A 55 0.07 -0.11 -1.97
C ILE A 55 1.06 -0.15 -0.81
N TYR A 56 2.30 0.26 -1.05
CA TYR A 56 3.37 0.23 -0.06
C TYR A 56 3.99 1.60 0.10
N ASP A 57 4.18 2.03 1.34
CA ASP A 57 5.01 3.20 1.66
C ASP A 57 6.49 2.82 1.62
N ILE A 58 7.32 3.70 1.06
CA ILE A 58 8.77 3.57 1.08
C ILE A 58 9.29 4.44 2.19
N MET A 59 9.81 3.79 3.23
CA MET A 59 10.32 4.46 4.42
C MET A 59 11.84 4.48 4.39
N ASN A 60 12.43 5.63 4.70
CA ASN A 60 13.87 5.82 4.80
C ASN A 60 14.26 6.23 6.22
N TRP A 61 15.39 5.69 6.69
CA TRP A 61 15.88 5.89 8.05
C TRP A 61 16.94 7.00 8.03
N LEU A 62 16.56 8.17 8.53
CA LEU A 62 17.41 9.35 8.65
C LEU A 62 18.20 9.30 9.95
N TRP A 63 19.52 9.44 9.85
CA TRP A 63 20.38 9.64 11.01
C TRP A 63 20.56 11.13 11.29
N LEU A 64 20.16 11.55 12.49
CA LEU A 64 20.26 12.93 12.95
C LEU A 64 21.61 13.21 13.63
N PRO A 65 22.10 14.46 13.61
CA PRO A 65 23.36 14.85 14.26
C PRO A 65 23.38 14.61 15.78
N ASP A 66 22.22 14.54 16.42
CA ASP A 66 22.07 14.27 17.86
C ASP A 66 22.10 12.77 18.19
N GLY A 67 22.35 11.91 17.19
CA GLY A 67 22.43 10.46 17.33
C GLY A 67 21.08 9.73 17.31
N ARG A 68 19.97 10.45 17.09
CA ARG A 68 18.65 9.82 16.91
C ARG A 68 18.45 9.33 15.48
N THR A 69 17.57 8.34 15.33
CA THR A 69 17.06 7.89 14.03
C THR A 69 15.62 8.34 13.88
N GLU A 70 15.30 8.95 12.74
CA GLU A 70 13.93 9.26 12.33
C GLU A 70 13.57 8.43 11.10
N VAL A 71 12.30 8.02 11.01
CA VAL A 71 11.80 7.24 9.87
C VAL A 71 10.82 8.12 9.11
N GLN A 72 11.12 8.40 7.84
CA GLN A 72 10.32 9.27 7.00
C GLN A 72 9.87 8.56 5.72
N ASN A 73 8.67 8.87 5.25
CA ASN A 73 8.19 8.42 3.95
C ASN A 73 8.89 9.21 2.85
N VAL A 74 9.49 8.50 1.90
CA VAL A 74 10.21 9.04 0.73
C VAL A 74 9.59 8.61 -0.59
N GLY A 75 8.45 7.92 -0.56
CA GLY A 75 7.82 7.42 -1.77
C GLY A 75 6.79 6.34 -1.51
N GLU A 76 6.26 5.80 -2.59
CA GLU A 76 5.24 4.78 -2.57
C GLU A 76 5.35 3.86 -3.79
N VAL A 77 4.89 2.62 -3.63
CA VAL A 77 4.62 1.69 -4.73
C VAL A 77 3.12 1.52 -4.84
N LYS A 78 2.55 1.81 -6.00
CA LYS A 78 1.11 1.63 -6.28
C LYS A 78 0.89 0.78 -7.52
N LYS A 79 0.03 -0.22 -7.42
CA LYS A 79 -0.43 -0.96 -8.61
C LYS A 79 -1.50 -0.17 -9.35
N SER A 80 -1.21 0.21 -10.58
CA SER A 80 -2.17 0.79 -11.52
C SER A 80 -2.69 -0.27 -12.49
N ALA A 81 -3.97 -0.20 -12.83
CA ALA A 81 -4.58 -1.12 -13.80
C ALA A 81 -3.98 -0.98 -15.22
N SER A 82 -3.45 0.20 -15.57
CA SER A 82 -2.94 0.50 -16.91
C SER A 82 -1.45 0.29 -17.11
N LYS A 83 -0.64 0.37 -16.04
CA LYS A 83 0.83 0.38 -16.14
C LYS A 83 1.53 -0.61 -15.21
N GLY A 84 0.77 -1.43 -14.47
CA GLY A 84 1.34 -2.34 -13.49
C GLY A 84 1.77 -1.60 -12.22
N GLU A 85 2.82 -2.10 -11.58
CA GLU A 85 3.38 -1.48 -10.35
C GLU A 85 4.20 -0.24 -10.71
N GLU A 86 3.79 0.90 -10.17
CA GLU A 86 4.50 2.17 -10.33
C GLU A 86 5.19 2.53 -9.01
N LEU A 87 6.50 2.74 -9.10
CA LEU A 87 7.33 3.28 -8.03
C LEU A 87 7.41 4.80 -8.18
N THR A 88 7.03 5.53 -7.12
CA THR A 88 7.22 6.98 -7.02
C THR A 88 8.16 7.26 -5.86
N LEU A 89 9.24 8.00 -6.12
CA LEU A 89 10.22 8.40 -5.11
C LEU A 89 10.40 9.91 -5.13
N ASP A 90 10.51 10.48 -3.93
CA ASP A 90 10.94 11.85 -3.69
C ASP A 90 12.43 11.81 -3.31
N GLU A 91 13.30 11.87 -4.32
CA GLU A 91 14.75 11.72 -4.15
C GLU A 91 15.35 12.77 -3.21
N ASP A 92 14.77 13.97 -3.15
CA ASP A 92 15.21 15.05 -2.28
C ASP A 92 14.99 14.73 -0.79
N LYS A 93 14.08 13.80 -0.48
CA LYS A 93 13.83 13.29 0.88
C LYS A 93 14.68 12.08 1.23
N ILE A 94 15.41 11.47 0.30
CA ILE A 94 16.18 10.27 0.61
C ILE A 94 17.47 10.64 1.32
N PHE A 95 17.63 10.14 2.54
CA PHE A 95 18.89 10.18 3.25
C PHE A 95 19.79 9.03 2.80
N TRP A 96 20.92 9.42 2.20
CA TRP A 96 22.02 8.52 1.87
C TRP A 96 23.11 8.63 2.93
N ASN A 97 23.45 7.51 3.57
CA ASN A 97 24.50 7.47 4.59
C ASN A 97 25.92 7.41 3.99
N PHE A 98 26.16 8.19 2.94
CA PHE A 98 27.46 8.37 2.32
C PHE A 98 28.02 9.77 2.63
N GLU A 99 29.32 9.97 2.40
CA GLU A 99 29.93 11.30 2.48
C GLU A 99 29.34 12.25 1.42
N SER A 100 29.09 11.73 0.22
CA SER A 100 28.50 12.48 -0.91
C SER A 100 27.03 12.88 -0.70
N LYS A 101 26.34 12.25 0.26
CA LYS A 101 24.87 12.37 0.45
C LYS A 101 24.04 12.03 -0.78
N GLN A 102 24.61 11.25 -1.70
CA GLN A 102 23.97 10.81 -2.94
C GLN A 102 24.20 9.33 -3.15
N VAL A 103 23.35 8.69 -3.94
CA VAL A 103 23.54 7.29 -4.36
C VAL A 103 24.90 7.13 -5.06
N THR A 104 25.67 6.12 -4.67
CA THR A 104 26.91 5.79 -5.38
C THR A 104 26.57 5.12 -6.70
N THR A 105 27.26 5.53 -7.77
CA THR A 105 27.23 4.81 -9.05
C THR A 105 28.39 3.82 -9.17
N ASP A 106 29.25 3.72 -8.14
CA ASP A 106 30.41 2.85 -8.15
C ASP A 106 30.04 1.49 -7.53
N PHE A 107 29.99 0.46 -8.38
CA PHE A 107 29.68 -0.91 -7.97
C PHE A 107 30.76 -1.54 -7.08
N SER A 108 31.93 -0.92 -6.91
CA SER A 108 32.96 -1.41 -5.99
C SER A 108 32.56 -1.25 -4.51
N ASP A 109 31.71 -0.28 -4.17
CA ASP A 109 31.22 -0.05 -2.81
C ASP A 109 30.24 -1.11 -2.31
N TYR A 110 29.57 -1.84 -3.21
CA TYR A 110 28.70 -2.97 -2.85
C TYR A 110 29.46 -4.07 -2.10
N TYR A 111 30.72 -4.33 -2.47
CA TYR A 111 31.56 -5.32 -1.81
C TYR A 111 32.02 -4.88 -0.40
N LEU A 112 31.98 -3.58 -0.09
CA LEU A 112 32.32 -3.09 1.25
C LEU A 112 31.14 -3.18 2.22
N LEU A 113 29.90 -3.06 1.73
CA LEU A 113 28.68 -3.20 2.55
C LEU A 113 28.45 -4.66 3.02
N ASP A 114 28.76 -5.65 2.19
CA ASP A 114 28.65 -7.07 2.57
C ASP A 114 29.67 -7.51 3.65
N ASN A 115 30.70 -6.70 3.91
CA ASN A 115 31.73 -6.98 4.92
C ASN A 115 31.56 -6.18 6.23
N ALA A 116 30.46 -5.45 6.38
CA ALA A 116 30.17 -4.61 7.55
C ALA A 116 29.20 -5.25 8.57
N VAL A 117 28.90 -6.56 8.44
CA VAL A 117 28.12 -7.37 9.40
C VAL A 117 29.02 -8.33 10.16
#